data_AF-A0A6I1H938-F1
#
_entry.id   AF-A0A6I1H938-F1
#
_cell.length_a   1.000
_cell.length_b   1.000
_cell.length_c   1.000
_cell.angle_alpha   90.00
_cell.angle_beta   90.00
_cell.angle_gamma   90.00
#
_symmetry.space_group_name_H-M   'P 1'
#
loop_
_entity.id
_entity.type
_entity.pdbx_description
1 polymer ?
#
loop_
_entity_poly.entity_id
_entity_poly.type
_entity_poly.pdbx_seq_one_letter_code
_entity_poly.pdbx_strand_id
1 'polypeptide(L)' 'MVGLIAWLKVHQLDLMANEETRKQGIAFEVDFNNHETVDIPIKLDLTERAAVKTGEASCLDIKHLVEIQHTPPYADEF' A
#
# COMPACT_ATOMS: atom_id res chain seq x y z
N MET A 1 -12.06 -10.85 4.23
CA MET A 1 -11.04 -9.78 4.06
C MET A 1 -10.34 -9.90 2.70
N VAL A 2 -11.08 -9.89 1.58
CA VAL A 2 -10.48 -10.01 0.22
C VAL A 2 -10.39 -8.65 -0.48
N GLY A 3 -11.38 -7.78 -0.28
CA GLY A 3 -11.44 -6.46 -0.94
C GLY A 3 -10.29 -5.53 -0.55
N LEU A 4 -9.92 -5.48 0.74
CA LEU A 4 -8.81 -4.65 1.21
C LEU A 4 -7.47 -5.09 0.62
N ILE A 5 -7.23 -6.41 0.55
CA ILE A 5 -6.01 -6.97 -0.03
C ILE A 5 -5.95 -6.68 -1.54
N ALA A 6 -7.09 -6.77 -2.24
CA ALA A 6 -7.17 -6.42 -3.65
C ALA A 6 -6.88 -4.93 -3.89
N TRP A 7 -7.39 -4.04 -3.03
CA TRP A 7 -7.09 -2.62 -3.08
C TRP A 7 -5.59 -2.33 -2.83
N LEU A 8 -5.01 -2.95 -1.80
CA LEU A 8 -3.57 -2.80 -1.50
C LEU A 8 -2.68 -3.28 -2.64
N LYS A 9 -3.04 -4.36 -3.35
CA LYS A 9 -2.27 -4.80 -4.53
C LYS A 9 -2.20 -3.77 -5.65
N VAL A 10 -3.24 -2.95 -5.80
CA VAL A 10 -3.31 -1.90 -6.83
C VAL A 10 -2.65 -0.62 -6.33
N HIS A 11 -2.85 -0.25 -5.06
CA HIS A 11 -2.49 1.07 -4.56
C HIS A 11 -1.28 1.12 -3.63
N GLN A 12 -0.74 -0.03 -3.21
CA GLN A 12 0.42 -0.16 -2.30
C GLN A 12 1.18 -1.46 -2.61
N LEU A 13 1.69 -1.58 -3.83
CA LEU A 13 2.36 -2.82 -4.27
C LEU A 13 3.66 -3.07 -3.49
N ASP A 14 4.35 -1.99 -3.09
CA ASP A 14 5.60 -2.05 -2.31
C ASP A 14 5.43 -2.83 -0.99
N LEU A 15 4.28 -2.66 -0.33
CA LEU A 15 3.93 -3.38 0.90
C LEU A 15 3.75 -4.89 0.69
N MET A 16 3.53 -5.33 -0.55
CA MET A 16 3.37 -6.75 -0.88
C MET A 16 4.62 -7.37 -1.51
N ALA A 17 5.40 -6.55 -2.24
CA ALA A 17 6.53 -6.99 -3.05
C ALA A 17 7.78 -7.31 -2.21
N ASN A 18 8.03 -6.55 -1.14
CA ASN A 18 9.17 -6.78 -0.26
C ASN A 18 8.76 -7.65 0.96
N GLU A 19 9.60 -8.62 1.32
CA GLU A 19 9.27 -9.57 2.39
C GLU A 19 9.20 -8.92 3.78
N GLU A 20 10.04 -7.91 4.02
CA GLU A 20 10.08 -7.19 5.30
C GLU A 20 8.82 -6.33 5.47
N THR A 21 8.45 -5.56 4.44
CA THR A 21 7.24 -4.73 4.44
C THR A 21 5.97 -5.57 4.41
N ARG A 22 5.97 -6.74 3.77
CA ARG A 22 4.82 -7.66 3.80
C ARG A 22 4.58 -8.27 5.18
N LYS A 23 5.63 -8.52 5.96
CA LYS A 23 5.52 -9.08 7.32
C LYS A 23 4.99 -8.07 8.34
N GLN A 24 5.27 -6.78 8.15
CA GLN A 24 4.94 -5.74 9.15
C GLN A 24 3.89 -4.73 8.67
N GLY A 25 3.72 -4.55 7.36
CA GLY A 25 2.92 -3.47 6.78
C GLY A 25 1.41 -3.70 6.79
N ILE A 26 0.96 -4.91 7.14
CA ILE A 26 -0.47 -5.24 7.29
C ILE A 26 -0.65 -6.08 8.54
N ALA A 27 -1.41 -5.56 9.50
CA ALA A 27 -1.79 -6.32 10.69
C ALA A 27 -3.31 -6.28 10.91
N PHE A 28 -3.84 -7.45 11.24
CA PHE A 28 -5.23 -7.63 11.65
C PHE A 28 -5.22 -8.11 13.09
N GLU A 29 -5.91 -7.39 13.95
CA GLU A 29 -6.13 -7.78 15.33
C GLU A 29 -7.61 -8.09 15.51
N VAL A 30 -7.92 -8.96 16.46
CA VAL A 30 -9.30 -9.34 16.78
C VAL A 30 -9.46 -9.17 18.27
N ASP A 31 -10.33 -8.26 18.66
CA ASP A 31 -10.65 -7.96 20.05
C ASP A 31 -12.10 -8.35 20.33
N PHE A 32 -12.29 -9.31 21.22
CA PHE A 32 -13.61 -9.81 21.59
C PHE A 32 -14.19 -8.92 22.68
N ASN A 33 -15.21 -8.15 22.32
CA ASN A 33 -15.86 -7.24 23.25
C ASN A 33 -16.95 -7.95 24.07
N ASN A 34 -17.70 -8.87 23.46
CA ASN A 34 -18.64 -9.78 24.14
C ASN A 34 -18.93 -11.02 23.27
N HIS A 35 -19.95 -11.82 23.62
CA HIS A 35 -20.33 -13.04 22.90
C HIS A 35 -21.01 -12.80 21.54
N GLU A 36 -21.39 -11.56 21.23
CA GLU A 36 -22.14 -11.17 20.03
C GLU A 36 -21.38 -10.16 19.14
N THR A 37 -20.43 -9.42 19.70
CA THR A 37 -19.69 -8.35 19.00
C THR A 37 -18.19 -8.51 19.14
N VAL A 38 -17.49 -8.22 18.04
CA VAL A 38 -16.04 -8.26 17.93
C VAL A 38 -15.55 -7.00 17.22
N ASP A 39 -14.50 -6.41 17.75
CA ASP A 39 -13.79 -5.30 17.16
C ASP A 39 -12.59 -5.84 16.38
N ILE A 40 -12.42 -5.41 15.12
CA ILE A 40 -11.33 -5.89 14.25
C ILE A 40 -10.50 -4.69 13.80
N PRO A 41 -9.49 -4.28 14.59
CA PRO A 41 -8.55 -3.26 14.16
C PRO A 41 -7.74 -3.72 12.95
N ILE A 42 -7.61 -2.83 11.98
CA ILE A 42 -6.81 -3.03 10.77
C ILE A 42 -5.73 -1.96 10.76
N LYS A 43 -4.46 -2.38 10.82
CA LYS A 43 -3.29 -1.49 10.75
C LYS A 43 -2.62 -1.65 9.39
N LEU A 44 -2.35 -0.52 8.74
CA LEU A 44 -1.74 -0.44 7.41
C LEU A 44 -0.67 0.65 7.42
N ASP A 45 0.57 0.30 7.09
CA ASP A 45 1.66 1.27 6.90
C ASP A 45 1.66 1.76 5.45
N LEU A 46 0.98 2.87 5.16
CA LEU A 46 0.88 3.40 3.80
C LEU A 46 2.14 4.19 3.41
N THR A 47 2.61 3.94 2.18
CA THR A 47 3.77 4.61 1.56
C THR A 47 3.32 5.52 0.42
N GLU A 48 4.05 6.60 0.19
CA GLU A 48 3.80 7.52 -0.92
C GLU A 48 5.08 7.70 -1.74
N ARG A 49 4.92 7.72 -3.07
CA ARG A 49 6.04 7.93 -4.00
C ARG A 49 6.13 9.40 -4.38
N ALA A 50 7.17 10.08 -3.89
CA ALA A 50 7.46 11.47 -4.27
C ALA A 50 8.80 11.55 -5.04
N ALA A 51 8.81 12.29 -6.15
CA ALA A 51 10.03 12.66 -6.87
C ALA A 51 10.38 14.10 -6.55
N VAL A 52 11.61 14.32 -6.06
CA VAL A 52 12.13 15.66 -5.76
C VAL A 52 13.11 16.08 -6.84
N LYS A 53 12.92 17.27 -7.41
CA LYS A 53 13.86 17.90 -8.35
C LYS A 53 14.31 19.24 -7.80
N THR A 54 15.59 19.55 -7.93
CA THR A 54 16.12 20.89 -7.66
C THR A 54 15.85 21.80 -8.86
N GLY A 55 15.02 22.82 -8.67
CA GLY A 55 14.74 23.86 -9.67
C GLY A 55 15.81 24.95 -9.73
N GLU A 56 15.74 25.80 -10.77
CA GLU A 56 16.56 27.00 -10.86
C GLU A 56 16.22 27.94 -9.68
N ALA A 57 17.27 28.44 -9.00
CA ALA A 57 17.20 29.26 -7.78
C ALA A 57 16.88 28.54 -6.45
N SER A 58 17.37 27.30 -6.25
CA SER A 58 17.39 26.63 -4.94
C SER A 58 16.02 26.28 -4.36
N CYS A 59 14.97 26.22 -5.19
CA CYS A 59 13.64 25.75 -4.82
C CYS A 59 13.51 24.25 -5.11
N LEU A 60 12.94 23.49 -4.18
CA LEU A 60 12.68 22.05 -4.35
C LEU A 60 11.29 21.86 -4.98
N ASP A 61 11.25 21.32 -6.19
CA ASP A 61 10.01 20.90 -6.86
C ASP A 61 9.70 19.46 -6.44
N ILE A 62 8.64 19.28 -5.65
CA ILE A 62 8.18 17.97 -5.18
C ILE A 62 6.99 17.56 -6.04
N LYS A 63 7.09 16.41 -6.71
CA LYS A 63 6.00 15.81 -7.47
C LYS A 63 5.60 14.48 -6.86
N HIS A 64 4.36 14.40 -6.39
CA HIS A 64 3.75 13.15 -5.98
C HIS A 64 3.47 12.31 -7.22
N LEU A 65 4.11 11.15 -7.31
CA LEU A 65 3.96 10.20 -8.40
C LEU A 65 2.93 9.15 -8.01
N VAL A 66 2.20 8.68 -9.01
CA VAL A 66 1.33 7.52 -8.85
C VAL A 66 2.17 6.26 -8.61
N GLU A 67 1.57 5.30 -7.91
CA GLU A 67 2.11 3.95 -7.69
C GLU A 67 2.44 3.26 -9.02
N ILE A 68 3.55 2.51 -9.07
CA ILE A 68 3.86 1.68 -10.24
C ILE A 68 2.85 0.53 -10.23
N GLN A 69 1.98 0.50 -11.24
CA GLN A 69 1.14 -0.66 -11.51
C GLN A 69 2.02 -1.73 -12.16
N HIS A 70 2.22 -2.88 -11.50
CA HIS A 70 2.78 -4.05 -12.17
C HIS A 70 1.72 -4.57 -13.13
N THR A 71 2.01 -4.54 -14.44
CA THR A 71 1.21 -5.28 -15.41
C THR A 71 1.26 -6.77 -15.03
N PRO A 72 0.12 -7.45 -14.78
CA PRO A 72 0.15 -8.87 -14.51
C PRO A 72 0.68 -9.62 -15.76
N PRO A 73 1.42 -10.73 -15.59
CA PRO A 73 2.06 -11.47 -16.69
C PRO A 73 1.09 -12.13 -17.68
N TYR A 74 -0.22 -11.90 -17.55
CA TYR A 74 -1.28 -12.44 -18.40
C TYR A 74 -2.14 -11.34 -19.06
N ALA A 75 -1.68 -10.08 -19.04
CA ALA A 75 -2.33 -8.99 -19.76
C ALA A 75 -1.84 -8.84 -21.22
N ASP A 76 -0.93 -9.69 -21.67
CA ASP A 76 -0.64 -9.86 -23.10
C ASP A 76 -1.86 -10.55 -23.74
N GLU A 77 -2.52 -9.86 -24.67
CA GLU A 77 -3.63 -10.39 -25.45
C GLU A 77 -3.16 -11.65 -26.20
N PHE A 78 -3.94 -12.74 -26.10
CA PHE A 78 -3.71 -13.98 -26.85
C PHE A 78 -3.81 -13.79 -28.36
#